data_AF-A0A5P9WAY0-F1
#
_entry.id   AF-A0A5P9WAY0-F1
#
_cell.length_a   1.000
_cell.length_b   1.000
_cell.length_c   1.000
_cell.angle_alpha   90.00
_cell.angle_beta   90.00
_cell.angle_gamma   90.00
#
_symmetry.space_group_name_H-M   'P 1'
#
loop_
_entity.id
_entity.type
_entity.pdbx_description
1 polymer ?
#
loop_
_entity_poly.entity_id
_entity_poly.type
_entity_poly.pdbx_seq_one_letter_code
_entity_poly.pdbx_strand_id
1 'polypeptide(L)' 'MLESVERRFGDQLPATPVQWLSDNGSAYTADQTCLFARQIGLQPVTPQFAARRATAWPRAS' A
#
# COMPACT_ATOMS: atom_id res chain seq x y z
N MET A 1 -1.44 -6.10 6.50
CA MET A 1 -0.18 -5.98 5.73
C MET A 1 0.75 -7.12 6.07
N LEU A 2 1.30 -7.19 7.30
CA LEU A 2 2.23 -8.26 7.71
C LEU A 2 1.63 -9.66 7.53
N GLU A 3 0.43 -9.90 8.07
CA GLU A 3 -0.26 -11.20 7.93
C GLU A 3 -0.38 -11.64 6.46
N SER A 4 -0.57 -10.70 5.53
CA SER A 4 -0.65 -10.99 4.10
C SER A 4 0.70 -11.40 3.51
N VAL A 5 1.80 -10.85 4.01
CA VAL A 5 3.17 -11.25 3.63
C VAL A 5 3.47 -12.64 4.19
N GLU A 6 3.20 -12.89 5.48
CA GLU A 6 3.38 -14.19 6.13
C GLU A 6 2.55 -15.28 5.44
N ARG A 7 1.29 -14.99 5.11
CA ARG A 7 0.41 -15.93 4.39
C ARG A 7 0.94 -16.30 3.01
N ARG A 8 1.64 -15.40 2.33
CA ARG A 8 2.07 -15.56 0.94
C ARG A 8 3.48 -16.12 0.81
N PHE A 9 4.39 -15.72 1.70
CA PHE A 9 5.82 -16.06 1.64
C PHE A 9 6.28 -16.93 2.82
N GLY A 10 5.39 -17.25 3.76
CA GLY A 10 5.73 -17.99 4.97
C GLY A 10 6.69 -17.18 5.85
N ASP A 11 7.71 -17.85 6.38
CA ASP A 11 8.77 -17.25 7.19
C ASP A 11 9.83 -16.51 6.36
N GLN A 12 9.65 -16.37 5.04
CA GLN A 12 10.61 -15.73 4.14
C GLN A 12 10.09 -14.38 3.65
N LEU A 13 11.01 -13.43 3.46
CA LEU A 13 10.70 -12.18 2.77
C LEU A 13 10.80 -12.37 1.24
N PRO A 14 10.05 -11.58 0.45
CA PRO A 14 10.16 -11.66 -1.00
C PRO A 14 11.57 -11.29 -1.46
N ALA A 15 12.14 -12.08 -2.38
CA ALA A 15 13.50 -11.88 -2.89
C ALA A 15 13.67 -10.57 -3.68
N THR A 16 12.56 -9.98 -4.15
CA THR A 16 12.53 -8.67 -4.83
C THR A 16 11.44 -7.82 -4.20
N PRO A 17 11.61 -6.48 -4.11
CA PRO A 17 10.59 -5.60 -3.56
C PRO A 17 9.26 -5.74 -4.31
N VAL A 18 8.19 -6.05 -3.58
CA VAL A 18 6.86 -6.22 -4.15
C VAL A 18 6.10 -4.91 -4.04
N GLN A 19 5.62 -4.39 -5.17
CA GLN A 19 4.75 -3.21 -5.15
C GLN A 19 3.48 -3.49 -4.36
N TRP A 20 3.23 -2.64 -3.37
CA TRP A 20 2.09 -2.73 -2.48
C TRP A 20 1.19 -1.52 -2.67
N LEU A 21 0.04 -1.77 -3.30
CA LEU A 21 -1.03 -0.80 -3.45
C LEU A 21 -1.99 -0.95 -2.26
N SER A 22 -2.22 0.14 -1.56
CA SER A 22 -3.16 0.20 -0.43
C SER A 22 -4.05 1.43 -0.54
N ASP A 23 -5.03 1.53 0.35
CA ASP A 23 -5.82 2.75 0.51
C ASP A 23 -4.92 3.92 0.93
N ASN A 24 -5.31 5.15 0.57
CA ASN A 24 -4.54 6.36 0.89
C ASN A 24 -4.83 6.91 2.29
N GLY A 25 -5.51 6.15 3.14
CA GLY A 25 -5.76 6.51 4.53
C GLY A 25 -4.47 6.75 5.31
N SER A 26 -4.55 7.58 6.35
CA SER A 26 -3.40 7.98 7.17
C SER A 26 -2.64 6.79 7.78
N ALA A 27 -3.36 5.71 8.14
CA ALA A 27 -2.75 4.49 8.67
C ALA A 27 -1.76 3.84 7.69
N TYR A 28 -2.00 3.95 6.38
CA TYR A 28 -1.19 3.32 5.33
C TYR A 28 -0.19 4.29 4.68
N THR A 29 -0.37 5.59 4.89
CA THR A 29 0.53 6.64 4.41
C THR A 29 1.46 7.18 5.49
N ALA A 30 1.23 6.84 6.77
CA ALA A 30 2.12 7.19 7.86
C ALA A 30 3.55 6.68 7.61
N ASP A 31 4.53 7.51 7.92
CA ASP A 31 5.95 7.24 7.67
C ASP A 31 6.39 5.90 8.29
N GLN A 32 5.99 5.65 9.54
CA GLN A 32 6.30 4.41 10.24
C GLN A 32 5.72 3.17 9.52
N THR A 33 4.52 3.28 8.96
CA THR A 33 3.91 2.20 8.17
C THR A 33 4.67 1.97 6.87
N CYS A 34 5.08 3.04 6.18
CA CYS A 34 5.87 2.96 4.95
C CYS A 34 7.26 2.35 5.20
N LEU A 35 7.91 2.72 6.30
CA LEU A 35 9.20 2.15 6.71
C LEU A 35 9.06 0.67 7.02
N PHE A 36 8.05 0.29 7.79
CA PHE A 36 7.79 -1.11 8.12
C PHE A 36 7.48 -1.94 6.87
N ALA A 37 6.67 -1.41 5.94
CA ALA A 37 6.40 -2.06 4.65
C ALA A 37 7.70 -2.38 3.88
N ARG A 38 8.65 -1.43 3.83
CA ARG A 38 9.96 -1.62 3.18
C ARG A 38 10.81 -2.69 3.87
N GLN A 39 10.76 -2.76 5.19
CA GLN A 39 11.50 -3.78 5.96
C GLN A 39 11.02 -5.20 5.64
N ILE A 40 9.73 -5.38 5.36
CA ILE A 40 9.14 -6.68 5.00
C ILE A 40 9.10 -6.92 3.48
N GLY A 41 9.91 -6.17 2.72
CA GLY A 41 10.07 -6.38 1.27
C GLY A 41 8.91 -5.84 0.42
N LEU A 42 8.08 -4.95 0.96
CA LEU A 42 7.04 -4.25 0.21
C LEU A 42 7.50 -2.84 -0.20
N GLN A 43 7.13 -2.42 -1.39
CA GLN A 43 7.32 -1.07 -1.88
C GLN A 43 5.96 -0.36 -1.91
N PRO A 44 5.66 0.56 -0.97
CA PRO A 44 4.44 1.35 -1.01
C PRO A 44 4.34 2.11 -2.33
N VAL A 45 3.22 1.94 -3.02
CA VAL A 45 2.89 2.70 -4.23
C VAL A 45 1.69 3.56 -3.91
N THR A 46 1.94 4.76 -3.37
CA THR A 46 0.92 5.77 -3.14
C THR A 46 0.96 6.77 -4.29
N PRO A 47 -0.09 6.86 -5.13
CA PRO A 47 -0.19 7.97 -6.06
C PRO A 47 -0.60 9.20 -5.25
N GLN A 48 0.38 9.94 -4.73
CA GLN A 48 0.22 11.18 -3.97
C GLN A 48 -0.60 12.29 -4.68
N PHE A 49 -1.07 12.05 -5.92
CA PHE A 49 -1.86 13.00 -6.70
C PHE A 49 -3.06 12.42 -7.50
N ALA A 50 -3.34 11.11 -7.49
CA ALA A 50 -4.36 10.53 -8.40
C ALA A 50 -5.75 10.26 -7.79
N ALA A 51 -5.94 10.43 -6.47
CA ALA A 51 -7.24 10.16 -5.85
C ALA A 51 -8.26 11.31 -6.00
N ARG A 52 -7.84 12.55 -6.31
CA ARG A 52 -8.77 13.68 -6.43
C ARG A 52 -9.53 13.72 -7.77
N ARG A 53 -9.28 12.77 -8.68
CA ARG A 53 -9.89 12.74 -10.02
C ARG A 53 -10.65 11.46 -10.36
N ALA A 54 -10.62 10.42 -9.52
CA ALA A 54 -11.17 9.11 -9.88
C ALA A 54 -12.56 8.80 -9.28
N THR A 55 -13.10 9.61 -8.36
CA THR A 55 -14.40 9.37 -7.71
C THR A 55 -15.43 10.48 -7.89
N ALA A 56 -15.23 11.40 -8.83
CA ALA A 56 -16.31 12.26 -9.28
C ALA A 56 -17.30 11.43 -10.14
N TRP A 57 -18.07 10.57 -9.48
CA TRP A 57 -19.32 10.10 -10.05
C TRP A 57 -20.19 11.33 -10.30
N PRO A 58 -20.65 11.60 -11.54
CA PRO A 58 -21.54 12.71 -11.77
C PRO A 58 -22.80 12.46 -10.96
N ARG A 59 -23.09 13.33 -10.00
CA ARG A 59 -24.42 13.33 -9.38
C ARG A 59 -25.40 13.76 -10.46
N ALA A 60 -26.36 12.89 -10.76
CA ALA A 60 -27.49 13.25 -11.60
C ALA A 60 -28.20 14.46 -10.96
N SER A 61 -28.44 15.48 -11.78
CA SER A 61 -29.22 16.67 -11.43
C SER A 61 -30.66 16.33 -11.07
#